data_AF-A0A327HQB4-F1
#
_entry.id   AF-A0A327HQB4-F1
#
_cell.length_a   1.000
_cell.length_b   1.000
_cell.length_c   1.000
_cell.angle_alpha   90.00
_cell.angle_beta   90.00
_cell.angle_gamma   90.00
#
_symmetry.space_group_name_H-M   'P 1'
#
loop_
_entity.id
_entity.type
_entity.pdbx_description
1 polymer ?
#
loop_
_entity_poly.entity_id
_entity_poly.type
_entity_poly.pdbx_seq_one_letter_code
_entity_poly.pdbx_strand_id
1 'polypeptide(L)'
;MALMIYDTRRRKKILFKPINSGNVSMYVCGVTVYDLCHLGHARCYVAFDVVHRWLEASGYDVNYIQNFTDIDDKIIERAKENGVDFLKIVNENIDAYFEDMDSLNILRADQYPRCTEYVEKMITIIESLIQKNHAYVAADGVYFHVESSPEKYGVLTGQKIDAVLDGAGGRVSNSGKGKKDRKDFALWKLAKEGEPSWGSPWGAGRPGWHIECTAMSMDHLGEQFDIHGGGHDLRFPHHEAEIFQGECHTGKSPVVNYWLHNGFVNMNGEKMSKSLGNFWTIRDITSKVHPLVLRFALLNAQYRSPIDMNEQLLQDAGINHQRLLDSYRLAFNSWNGTEEKNLRSLPEPNISSTDSLAHSLGLIEKFAEEFALAMDDDFNTRQAISKTMSIVREINRLLKSNLDSRDLKSVGFYALELFEQQAGNVLGLLPERDKINFKQNLINPKKEKIMEAVENLLTQRTEARAEKNWKEADRIRDILLNMGVVVKDTPNGPEWDLS
;
A
#
# COMPACT_ATOMS: atom_id res chain seq x y z
N MET A 1 4.50 23.08 -3.75
CA MET A 1 4.65 23.76 -2.43
C MET A 1 5.70 22.97 -1.65
N ALA A 2 5.93 23.25 -0.37
CA ALA A 2 6.76 22.35 0.45
C ALA A 2 5.85 21.30 1.11
N LEU A 3 6.34 20.05 1.19
CA LEU A 3 5.59 18.92 1.76
C LEU A 3 5.27 19.14 3.25
N MET A 4 3.98 19.08 3.58
CA MET A 4 3.45 19.10 4.93
C MET A 4 3.00 17.69 5.31
N ILE A 5 3.46 17.15 6.42
CA ILE A 5 3.11 15.79 6.89
C ILE A 5 2.40 15.88 8.24
N TYR A 6 1.31 15.12 8.41
CA TYR A 6 0.71 14.96 9.74
C TYR A 6 1.55 14.05 10.61
N ASP A 7 2.23 14.63 11.60
CA ASP A 7 2.97 13.87 12.59
C ASP A 7 2.05 13.47 13.74
N THR A 8 1.91 12.16 13.96
CA THR A 8 1.07 11.58 15.01
C THR A 8 1.45 12.06 16.39
N ARG A 9 2.76 12.19 16.68
CA ARG A 9 3.25 12.68 17.97
C ARG A 9 2.80 14.11 18.24
N ARG A 10 2.95 14.99 17.24
CA ARG A 10 2.61 16.42 17.35
C ARG A 10 1.14 16.73 17.06
N ARG A 11 0.38 15.77 16.54
CA ARG A 11 -1.05 15.82 16.20
C ARG A 11 -1.43 16.96 15.25
N LYS A 12 -0.51 17.34 14.37
CA LYS A 12 -0.72 18.42 13.39
C LYS A 12 0.11 18.18 12.14
N LYS A 13 -0.32 18.77 11.02
CA LYS A 13 0.52 18.87 9.83
C LYS A 13 1.69 19.82 10.12
N ILE A 14 2.90 19.38 9.82
CA ILE A 14 4.14 20.14 9.98
C ILE A 14 4.95 20.06 8.69
N LEU A 15 5.82 21.04 8.47
CA LEU A 15 6.76 21.01 7.36
C LEU A 15 7.69 19.81 7.49
N PHE A 16 7.77 19.00 6.44
CA PHE A 16 8.72 17.90 6.35
C PHE A 16 10.12 18.44 6.09
N LYS A 17 11.08 18.00 6.90
CA LYS A 17 12.51 18.29 6.77
C LYS A 17 13.28 17.03 7.17
N PRO A 18 13.96 16.36 6.23
CA PRO A 18 14.76 15.21 6.59
C PRO A 18 15.96 15.63 7.46
N ILE A 19 16.49 14.69 8.25
CA ILE A 19 17.72 14.83 9.03
C ILE A 19 18.87 15.18 8.11
N ASN A 20 18.99 14.44 7.00
CA ASN A 20 20.01 14.64 5.98
C ASN A 20 19.37 15.22 4.72
N SER A 21 19.83 16.38 4.26
CA SER A 21 19.26 17.03 3.07
C SER A 21 19.32 16.07 1.86
N GLY A 22 18.20 15.96 1.14
CA GLY A 22 18.06 15.10 -0.03
C GLY A 22 17.90 13.59 0.25
N ASN A 23 18.02 13.13 1.50
CA ASN A 23 17.92 11.70 1.84
C ASN A 23 16.82 11.49 2.88
N VAL A 24 16.03 10.43 2.76
CA VAL A 24 14.96 10.10 3.72
C VAL A 24 15.12 8.68 4.23
N SER A 25 15.29 8.52 5.54
CA SER A 25 15.30 7.20 6.20
C SER A 25 13.90 6.85 6.70
N MET A 26 13.30 5.82 6.10
CA MET A 26 11.91 5.43 6.37
C MET A 26 11.84 3.97 6.83
N TYR A 27 11.21 3.73 7.99
CA TYR A 27 10.88 2.39 8.46
C TYR A 27 9.35 2.23 8.54
N VAL A 28 8.81 1.14 8.02
CA VAL A 28 7.38 0.80 8.17
C VAL A 28 7.27 -0.59 8.77
N CYS A 29 6.51 -0.74 9.85
CA CYS A 29 6.29 -2.04 10.46
C CYS A 29 5.64 -3.02 9.47
N GLY A 30 6.28 -4.18 9.33
CA GLY A 30 5.82 -5.26 8.46
C GLY A 30 4.74 -6.16 9.07
N VAL A 31 4.53 -7.31 8.44
CA VAL A 31 3.54 -8.30 8.88
C VAL A 31 4.17 -9.41 9.71
N THR A 32 3.34 -10.01 10.57
CA THR A 32 3.60 -11.34 11.11
C THR A 32 3.23 -12.39 10.07
N VAL A 33 4.19 -13.16 9.60
CA VAL A 33 4.06 -14.08 8.45
C VAL A 33 3.53 -15.46 8.85
N TYR A 34 2.37 -15.47 9.51
CA TYR A 34 1.68 -16.70 9.95
C TYR A 34 0.50 -17.11 9.05
N ASP A 35 0.03 -16.18 8.19
CA ASP A 35 -1.15 -16.34 7.35
C ASP A 35 -1.15 -15.30 6.22
N LEU A 36 -2.05 -15.46 5.24
CA LEU A 36 -2.18 -14.56 4.09
C LEU A 36 -2.54 -13.12 4.50
N CYS A 37 -2.06 -12.17 3.70
CA CYS A 37 -2.34 -10.77 3.91
C CYS A 37 -3.82 -10.43 3.64
N HIS A 38 -4.32 -9.46 4.40
CA HIS A 38 -5.69 -9.00 4.30
C HIS A 38 -5.77 -7.53 3.92
N LEU A 39 -7.00 -7.04 3.74
CA LEU A 39 -7.26 -5.70 3.25
C LEU A 39 -6.68 -4.57 4.13
N GLY A 40 -6.51 -4.84 5.44
CA GLY A 40 -5.83 -3.93 6.36
C GLY A 40 -4.35 -3.77 6.01
N HIS A 41 -3.67 -4.86 5.68
CA HIS A 41 -2.30 -4.85 5.18
C HIS A 41 -2.22 -4.12 3.83
N ALA A 42 -3.11 -4.43 2.88
CA ALA A 42 -3.16 -3.72 1.60
C ALA A 42 -3.30 -2.20 1.80
N ARG A 43 -4.19 -1.75 2.69
CA ARG A 43 -4.35 -0.32 3.00
C ARG A 43 -3.08 0.31 3.56
N CYS A 44 -2.37 -0.38 4.44
CA CYS A 44 -1.10 0.08 5.00
C CYS A 44 -0.06 0.25 3.88
N TYR A 45 0.22 -0.83 3.15
CA TYR A 45 1.34 -0.85 2.20
C TYR A 45 1.04 -0.04 0.93
N VAL A 46 -0.21 0.09 0.49
CA VAL A 46 -0.58 1.05 -0.57
C VAL A 46 -0.37 2.50 -0.11
N ALA A 47 -0.66 2.82 1.15
CA ALA A 47 -0.44 4.18 1.68
C ALA A 47 1.05 4.52 1.74
N PHE A 48 1.87 3.63 2.28
CA PHE A 48 3.31 3.86 2.41
C PHE A 48 4.06 3.75 1.07
N ASP A 49 3.56 2.97 0.12
CA ASP A 49 4.02 2.98 -1.26
C ASP A 49 3.81 4.36 -1.92
N VAL A 50 2.65 5.01 -1.71
CA VAL A 50 2.44 6.38 -2.21
C VAL A 50 3.32 7.40 -1.50
N VAL A 51 3.56 7.24 -0.19
CA VAL A 51 4.52 8.08 0.54
C VAL A 51 5.91 7.96 -0.08
N HIS A 52 6.39 6.73 -0.30
CA HIS A 52 7.66 6.44 -0.94
C HIS A 52 7.74 7.07 -2.33
N ARG A 53 6.78 6.76 -3.21
CA ARG A 53 6.71 7.27 -4.58
C ARG A 53 6.67 8.79 -4.66
N TRP A 54 5.96 9.47 -3.74
CA TRP A 54 5.91 10.94 -3.74
C TRP A 54 7.22 11.57 -3.27
N LEU A 55 7.90 10.98 -2.29
CA LEU A 55 9.21 11.45 -1.83
C LEU A 55 10.25 11.33 -2.96
N GLU A 56 10.30 10.19 -3.63
CA GLU A 56 11.15 9.96 -4.82
C GLU A 56 10.83 10.95 -5.94
N ALA A 57 9.54 11.11 -6.29
CA ALA A 57 9.10 12.08 -7.30
C ALA A 57 9.40 13.54 -6.90
N SER A 58 9.57 13.82 -5.61
CA SER A 58 9.96 15.13 -5.08
C SER A 58 11.48 15.33 -5.03
N GLY A 59 12.27 14.34 -5.48
CA GLY A 59 13.73 14.41 -5.58
C GLY A 59 14.48 13.99 -4.32
N TYR A 60 13.85 13.24 -3.41
CA TYR A 60 14.55 12.61 -2.29
C TYR A 60 15.05 11.21 -2.68
N ASP A 61 16.22 10.83 -2.18
CA ASP A 61 16.70 9.44 -2.15
C ASP A 61 16.17 8.77 -0.87
N VAL A 62 15.24 7.83 -1.01
CA VAL A 62 14.56 7.19 0.12
C VAL A 62 15.20 5.83 0.41
N ASN A 63 15.73 5.67 1.62
CA ASN A 63 16.08 4.36 2.17
C ASN A 63 14.88 3.80 2.95
N TYR A 64 14.10 2.93 2.30
CA TYR A 64 12.89 2.34 2.81
C TYR A 64 13.11 0.91 3.34
N ILE A 65 12.84 0.72 4.63
CA ILE A 65 12.98 -0.56 5.33
C ILE A 65 11.62 -1.05 5.82
N GLN A 66 11.34 -2.34 5.62
CA GLN A 66 10.12 -2.98 6.13
C GLN A 66 10.40 -4.40 6.63
N ASN A 67 10.22 -4.69 7.91
CA ASN A 67 10.59 -5.99 8.44
C ASN A 67 9.63 -7.14 8.09
N PHE A 68 10.04 -8.36 8.41
CA PHE A 68 9.12 -9.49 8.63
C PHE A 68 9.24 -9.98 10.07
N THR A 69 8.10 -10.11 10.76
CA THR A 69 8.03 -10.81 12.05
C THR A 69 7.89 -12.30 11.77
N ASP A 70 9.00 -13.01 11.70
CA ASP A 70 9.10 -14.44 11.36
C ASP A 70 9.22 -15.36 12.58
N ILE A 71 9.06 -14.80 13.79
CA ILE A 71 8.89 -15.55 15.03
C ILE A 71 7.86 -14.86 15.93
N ASP A 72 6.74 -15.54 16.21
CA ASP A 72 5.69 -15.06 17.11
C ASP A 72 4.87 -16.25 17.65
N ASP A 73 4.14 -16.01 18.74
CA ASP A 73 3.17 -16.96 19.31
C ASP A 73 2.21 -17.54 18.24
N LYS A 74 1.72 -16.70 17.32
CA LYS A 74 0.79 -17.13 16.25
C LYS A 74 1.44 -18.07 15.22
N ILE A 75 2.71 -17.82 14.90
CA ILE A 75 3.47 -18.66 13.95
C ILE A 75 3.67 -20.04 14.56
N ILE A 76 4.08 -20.09 15.84
CA ILE A 76 4.32 -21.33 16.57
C ILE A 76 3.02 -22.14 16.70
N GLU A 77 1.90 -21.48 17.04
CA GLU A 77 0.60 -22.12 17.14
C GLU A 77 0.15 -22.72 15.81
N ARG A 78 0.24 -21.95 14.71
CA ARG A 78 -0.11 -22.43 13.37
C ARG A 78 0.79 -23.57 12.88
N ALA A 79 2.08 -23.53 13.20
CA ALA A 79 3.03 -24.62 12.91
C ALA A 79 2.63 -25.92 13.61
N LYS A 80 2.25 -25.83 14.88
CA LYS A 80 1.74 -26.97 15.66
C LYS A 80 0.43 -27.50 15.10
N GLU A 81 -0.53 -26.63 14.77
CA GLU A 81 -1.81 -27.00 14.14
C GLU A 81 -1.63 -27.76 12.83
N ASN A 82 -0.67 -27.32 12.00
CA ASN A 82 -0.42 -27.90 10.68
C ASN A 82 0.57 -29.08 10.70
N GLY A 83 1.21 -29.36 11.84
CA GLY A 83 2.23 -30.42 11.96
C GLY A 83 3.45 -30.20 11.07
N VAL A 84 3.85 -28.94 10.85
CA VAL A 84 5.00 -28.57 10.00
C VAL A 84 6.00 -27.71 10.75
N ASP A 85 7.23 -27.62 10.23
CA ASP A 85 8.21 -26.66 10.72
C ASP A 85 7.72 -25.21 10.51
N PHE A 86 7.97 -24.35 11.50
CA PHE A 86 7.50 -22.96 11.46
C PHE A 86 8.12 -22.16 10.30
N LEU A 87 9.37 -22.48 9.89
CA LEU A 87 10.03 -21.84 8.76
C LEU A 87 9.32 -22.11 7.44
N LYS A 88 8.63 -23.26 7.33
CA LYS A 88 7.81 -23.55 6.15
C LYS A 88 6.67 -22.56 6.03
N ILE A 89 5.93 -22.33 7.11
CA ILE A 89 4.83 -21.34 7.16
C ILE A 89 5.36 -19.94 6.88
N VAL A 90 6.47 -19.56 7.51
CA VAL A 90 7.11 -18.26 7.33
C VAL A 90 7.43 -18.01 5.86
N ASN A 91 8.16 -18.91 5.22
CA ASN A 91 8.62 -18.71 3.85
C ASN A 91 7.47 -18.72 2.85
N GLU A 92 6.50 -19.63 2.99
CA GLU A 92 5.31 -19.67 2.12
C GLU A 92 4.49 -18.37 2.22
N ASN A 93 4.37 -17.78 3.43
CA ASN A 93 3.65 -16.53 3.60
C ASN A 93 4.46 -15.29 3.18
N ILE A 94 5.79 -15.35 3.22
CA ILE A 94 6.65 -14.30 2.64
C ILE A 94 6.53 -14.29 1.11
N ASP A 95 6.56 -15.46 0.48
CA ASP A 95 6.37 -15.58 -0.97
C ASP A 95 4.98 -15.06 -1.35
N ALA A 96 3.95 -15.47 -0.62
CA ALA A 96 2.58 -14.98 -0.83
C ALA A 96 2.44 -13.47 -0.58
N TYR A 97 3.16 -12.92 0.39
CA TYR A 97 3.21 -11.48 0.65
C TYR A 97 3.72 -10.73 -0.59
N PHE A 98 4.84 -11.15 -1.17
CA PHE A 98 5.38 -10.49 -2.36
C PHE A 98 4.44 -10.59 -3.55
N GLU A 99 3.85 -11.76 -3.81
CA GLU A 99 2.83 -11.92 -4.85
C GLU A 99 1.65 -10.95 -4.67
N ASP A 100 1.14 -10.84 -3.43
CA ASP A 100 0.02 -9.96 -3.12
C ASP A 100 0.39 -8.49 -3.30
N MET A 101 1.54 -8.05 -2.79
CA MET A 101 2.00 -6.65 -2.90
C MET A 101 2.34 -6.27 -4.35
N ASP A 102 3.05 -7.14 -5.07
CA ASP A 102 3.41 -6.93 -6.47
C ASP A 102 2.12 -6.82 -7.32
N SER A 103 1.08 -7.61 -7.03
CA SER A 103 -0.21 -7.51 -7.73
C SER A 103 -0.88 -6.14 -7.53
N LEU A 104 -0.68 -5.50 -6.38
CA LEU A 104 -1.18 -4.16 -6.05
C LEU A 104 -0.25 -3.05 -6.54
N ASN A 105 0.77 -3.37 -7.33
CA ASN A 105 1.78 -2.44 -7.85
C ASN A 105 2.46 -1.64 -6.73
N ILE A 106 2.74 -2.30 -5.61
CA ILE A 106 3.52 -1.74 -4.51
C ILE A 106 5.00 -1.92 -4.85
N LEU A 107 5.79 -0.84 -4.77
CA LEU A 107 7.24 -0.94 -4.88
C LEU A 107 7.78 -1.70 -3.67
N ARG A 108 8.77 -2.57 -3.93
CA ARG A 108 9.48 -3.27 -2.86
C ARG A 108 10.27 -2.25 -2.05
N ALA A 109 10.32 -2.45 -0.74
CA ALA A 109 11.24 -1.78 0.15
C ALA A 109 12.69 -2.18 -0.21
N ASP A 110 13.65 -1.34 0.13
CA ASP A 110 15.06 -1.60 -0.14
C ASP A 110 15.56 -2.82 0.61
N GLN A 111 15.05 -3.05 1.83
CA GLN A 111 15.39 -4.21 2.66
C GLN A 111 14.19 -4.73 3.45
N TYR A 112 14.20 -6.06 3.66
CA TYR A 112 13.21 -6.78 4.46
C TYR A 112 13.84 -7.61 5.59
N PRO A 113 14.37 -6.97 6.65
CA PRO A 113 15.05 -7.69 7.73
C PRO A 113 14.07 -8.63 8.45
N ARG A 114 14.54 -9.82 8.81
CA ARG A 114 13.75 -10.82 9.53
C ARG A 114 14.07 -10.79 11.03
N CYS A 115 13.05 -10.84 11.88
CA CYS A 115 13.23 -10.82 13.34
C CYS A 115 14.26 -11.86 13.84
N THR A 116 14.23 -13.09 13.30
CA THR A 116 15.16 -14.16 13.70
C THR A 116 16.64 -13.87 13.42
N GLU A 117 16.95 -12.97 12.48
CA GLU A 117 18.33 -12.58 12.13
C GLU A 117 18.92 -11.53 13.09
N TYR A 118 18.09 -10.90 13.92
CA TYR A 118 18.45 -9.75 14.76
C TYR A 118 18.48 -10.05 16.25
N VAL A 119 18.33 -11.32 16.65
CA VAL A 119 18.20 -11.73 18.06
C VAL A 119 19.39 -11.27 18.90
N GLU A 120 20.61 -11.34 18.40
CA GLU A 120 21.81 -10.89 19.14
C GLU A 120 21.80 -9.37 19.41
N LYS A 121 21.34 -8.57 18.43
CA LYS A 121 21.18 -7.12 18.60
C LYS A 121 20.07 -6.81 19.61
N MET A 122 18.96 -7.56 19.57
CA MET A 122 17.89 -7.43 20.57
C MET A 122 18.42 -7.72 21.98
N ILE A 123 19.20 -8.79 22.17
CA ILE A 123 19.83 -9.11 23.47
C ILE A 123 20.70 -7.93 23.93
N THR A 124 21.52 -7.36 23.05
CA THR A 124 22.39 -6.21 23.37
C THR A 124 21.59 -4.99 23.83
N ILE A 125 20.47 -4.68 23.15
CA ILE A 125 19.58 -3.57 23.54
C ILE A 125 18.97 -3.85 24.91
N ILE A 126 18.52 -5.07 25.17
CA ILE A 126 17.89 -5.45 26.44
C ILE A 126 18.90 -5.37 27.59
N GLU A 127 20.14 -5.84 27.40
CA GLU A 127 21.22 -5.68 28.38
C GLU A 127 21.45 -4.20 28.71
N SER A 128 21.50 -3.34 27.69
CA SER A 128 21.63 -1.90 27.88
C SER A 128 20.47 -1.31 28.67
N LEU A 129 19.22 -1.72 28.37
CA LEU A 129 18.04 -1.26 29.10
C LEU A 129 18.07 -1.72 30.57
N ILE A 130 18.55 -2.93 30.86
CA ILE A 130 18.73 -3.41 32.25
C ILE A 130 19.80 -2.57 32.96
N GLN A 131 20.97 -2.38 32.33
CA GLN A 131 22.07 -1.59 32.90
C GLN A 131 21.64 -0.14 33.21
N LYS A 132 20.74 0.42 32.40
CA LYS A 132 20.17 1.76 32.58
C LYS A 132 18.95 1.81 33.50
N ASN A 133 18.59 0.70 34.15
CA ASN A 133 17.43 0.57 35.05
C ASN A 133 16.06 0.81 34.39
N HIS A 134 15.97 0.60 33.07
CA HIS A 134 14.72 0.66 32.32
C HIS A 134 14.06 -0.72 32.12
N ALA A 135 14.78 -1.80 32.41
CA ALA A 135 14.27 -3.16 32.32
C ALA A 135 14.66 -4.00 33.55
N TYR A 136 13.93 -5.09 33.78
CA TYR A 136 14.22 -6.03 34.87
C TYR A 136 13.94 -7.47 34.46
N VAL A 137 14.69 -8.39 35.07
CA VAL A 137 14.49 -9.83 34.95
C VAL A 137 13.38 -10.27 35.90
N ALA A 138 12.47 -11.10 35.42
CA ALA A 138 11.39 -11.74 36.16
C ALA A 138 11.43 -13.26 35.97
N ALA A 139 10.54 -13.99 36.63
CA ALA A 139 10.51 -15.45 36.60
C ALA A 139 10.22 -16.04 35.21
N ASP A 140 9.55 -15.29 34.32
CA ASP A 140 9.11 -15.75 33.01
C ASP A 140 9.75 -14.97 31.83
N GLY A 141 10.73 -14.11 32.09
CA GLY A 141 11.42 -13.34 31.06
C GLY A 141 11.99 -12.02 31.53
N VAL A 142 12.25 -11.12 30.59
CA VAL A 142 12.71 -9.75 30.84
C VAL A 142 11.62 -8.78 30.40
N TYR A 143 11.34 -7.78 31.22
CA TYR A 143 10.30 -6.78 30.97
C TYR A 143 10.87 -5.37 30.99
N PHE A 144 10.30 -4.51 30.16
CA PHE A 144 10.52 -3.06 30.25
C PHE A 144 9.68 -2.51 31.42
N HIS A 145 10.30 -1.68 32.27
CA HIS A 145 9.65 -1.00 33.38
C HIS A 145 9.12 0.36 32.92
N VAL A 146 7.83 0.46 32.62
CA VAL A 146 7.24 1.67 32.03
C VAL A 146 7.40 2.90 32.94
N GLU A 147 7.29 2.71 34.25
CA GLU A 147 7.48 3.77 35.26
C GLU A 147 8.92 4.29 35.36
N SER A 148 9.89 3.68 34.68
CA SER A 148 11.24 4.24 34.55
C SER A 148 11.33 5.42 33.58
N SER A 149 10.30 5.67 32.77
CA SER A 149 10.24 6.79 31.81
C SER A 149 8.79 7.21 31.54
N PRO A 150 8.03 7.59 32.58
CA PRO A 150 6.58 7.86 32.48
C PRO A 150 6.24 8.99 31.50
N GLU A 151 7.18 9.90 31.22
CA GLU A 151 7.03 10.99 30.26
C GLU A 151 6.85 10.53 28.81
N LYS A 152 7.21 9.28 28.48
CA LYS A 152 7.05 8.69 27.14
C LYS A 152 5.67 8.08 26.92
N TYR A 153 4.89 7.87 27.97
CA TYR A 153 3.58 7.26 27.87
C TYR A 153 2.60 8.17 27.12
N GLY A 154 1.80 7.60 26.22
CA GLY A 154 0.77 8.37 25.53
C GLY A 154 1.31 9.39 24.52
N VAL A 155 2.61 9.35 24.20
CA VAL A 155 3.25 10.29 23.25
C VAL A 155 2.54 10.22 21.89
N LEU A 156 2.13 9.03 21.44
CA LEU A 156 1.43 8.86 20.17
C LEU A 156 -0.09 8.91 20.33
N THR A 157 -0.63 8.24 21.35
CA THR A 157 -2.09 8.13 21.54
C THR A 157 -2.74 9.36 22.17
N GLY A 158 -1.99 10.11 22.98
CA GLY A 158 -2.50 11.21 23.81
C GLY A 158 -3.27 10.75 25.04
N GLN A 159 -3.27 9.44 25.32
CA GLN A 159 -3.94 8.89 26.49
C GLN A 159 -3.10 9.12 27.74
N LYS A 160 -3.77 9.51 28.83
CA LYS A 160 -3.15 9.53 30.16
C LYS A 160 -3.11 8.11 30.72
N ILE A 161 -2.09 7.83 31.53
CA ILE A 161 -1.82 6.51 32.10
C ILE A 161 -3.01 5.95 32.90
N ASP A 162 -3.74 6.83 33.60
CA ASP A 162 -4.91 6.46 34.41
C ASP A 162 -6.12 6.01 33.57
N ALA A 163 -6.34 6.64 32.41
CA ALA A 163 -7.50 6.37 31.56
C ALA A 163 -7.47 4.98 30.89
N VAL A 164 -6.28 4.41 30.69
CA VAL A 164 -6.11 3.07 30.12
C VAL A 164 -6.34 1.98 31.16
N LEU A 165 -6.01 2.25 32.43
CA LEU A 165 -6.22 1.32 33.55
C LEU A 165 -7.71 1.09 33.82
N ASP A 166 -8.53 2.14 33.68
CA ASP A 166 -9.99 2.04 33.81
C ASP A 166 -10.64 1.26 32.65
N GLY A 167 -10.12 1.39 31.43
CA GLY A 167 -10.63 0.70 30.23
C GLY A 167 -10.17 -0.76 30.09
N ALA A 168 -9.07 -1.15 30.73
CA ALA A 168 -8.49 -2.50 30.64
C ALA A 168 -9.16 -3.54 31.56
N GLY A 169 -10.23 -3.18 32.28
CA GLY A 169 -10.88 -3.99 33.32
C GLY A 169 -11.44 -5.36 32.90
N GLY A 170 -11.42 -5.74 31.61
CA GLY A 170 -12.03 -6.97 31.11
C GLY A 170 -11.13 -8.04 30.48
N ARG A 171 -9.84 -7.77 30.18
CA ARG A 171 -8.96 -8.69 29.40
C ARG A 171 -7.83 -9.33 30.23
N VAL A 172 -7.96 -9.38 31.56
CA VAL A 172 -6.81 -9.38 32.49
C VAL A 172 -6.37 -10.76 33.00
N SER A 173 -6.97 -11.88 32.58
CA SER A 173 -6.63 -13.17 33.22
C SER A 173 -5.27 -13.78 32.85
N ASN A 174 -4.57 -13.29 31.80
CA ASN A 174 -3.35 -13.95 31.28
C ASN A 174 -2.10 -13.06 31.11
N SER A 175 -2.04 -11.85 31.69
CA SER A 175 -0.79 -11.05 31.66
C SER A 175 0.25 -11.69 32.60
N GLY A 176 1.40 -12.10 32.06
CA GLY A 176 2.47 -12.86 32.73
C GLY A 176 2.64 -12.59 34.24
N LYS A 177 2.75 -13.68 35.01
CA LYS A 177 2.73 -13.64 36.49
C LYS A 177 3.94 -12.91 37.09
N GLY A 178 4.98 -12.64 36.31
CA GLY A 178 6.24 -12.03 36.75
C GLY A 178 6.31 -10.50 36.70
N LYS A 179 5.30 -9.81 36.17
CA LYS A 179 5.37 -8.35 35.99
C LYS A 179 5.27 -7.57 37.31
N LYS A 180 6.11 -6.54 37.48
CA LYS A 180 6.00 -5.54 38.56
C LYS A 180 4.79 -4.64 38.36
N ASP A 181 4.55 -4.19 37.13
CA ASP A 181 3.39 -3.38 36.75
C ASP A 181 2.63 -4.01 35.57
N ARG A 182 1.31 -3.83 35.54
CA ARG A 182 0.44 -4.33 34.46
C ARG A 182 0.79 -3.72 33.09
N LYS A 183 1.34 -2.51 33.07
CA LYS A 183 1.75 -1.76 31.87
C LYS A 183 3.06 -2.28 31.27
N ASP A 184 3.89 -2.94 32.06
CA ASP A 184 5.18 -3.45 31.62
C ASP A 184 4.99 -4.48 30.51
N PHE A 185 5.86 -4.43 29.50
CA PHE A 185 5.80 -5.31 28.33
C PHE A 185 7.06 -6.15 28.22
N ALA A 186 6.91 -7.35 27.66
CA ALA A 186 8.02 -8.29 27.54
C ALA A 186 9.01 -7.80 26.49
N LEU A 187 10.29 -7.81 26.86
CA LEU A 187 11.44 -7.65 25.98
C LEU A 187 11.99 -9.00 25.55
N TRP A 188 12.00 -9.96 26.48
CA TRP A 188 12.42 -11.35 26.26
C TRP A 188 11.45 -12.28 26.96
N LYS A 189 10.98 -13.32 26.29
CA LYS A 189 10.11 -14.36 26.87
C LYS A 189 10.92 -15.64 26.99
N LEU A 190 10.94 -16.27 28.17
CA LEU A 190 11.54 -17.61 28.31
C LEU A 190 10.75 -18.62 27.48
N ALA A 191 11.46 -19.52 26.81
CA ALA A 191 10.85 -20.50 25.93
C ALA A 191 10.16 -21.59 26.74
N LYS A 192 8.99 -22.03 26.26
CA LYS A 192 8.38 -23.28 26.74
C LYS A 192 9.04 -24.46 26.04
N GLU A 193 8.87 -25.64 26.62
CA GLU A 193 9.40 -26.88 26.04
C GLU A 193 8.89 -27.09 24.61
N GLY A 194 9.81 -27.37 23.68
CA GLY A 194 9.52 -27.60 22.27
C GLY A 194 9.23 -26.34 21.43
N GLU A 195 9.33 -25.13 21.98
CA GLU A 195 9.25 -23.89 21.19
C GLU A 195 10.62 -23.47 20.63
N PRO A 196 10.68 -22.81 19.46
CA PRO A 196 11.91 -22.20 18.96
C PRO A 196 12.50 -21.23 20.00
N SER A 197 13.80 -21.32 20.22
CA SER A 197 14.49 -20.53 21.24
C SER A 197 15.94 -20.24 20.89
N TRP A 198 16.45 -19.17 21.48
CA TRP A 198 17.83 -18.71 21.37
C TRP A 198 18.44 -18.61 22.76
N GLY A 199 19.75 -18.84 22.85
CA GLY A 199 20.49 -18.60 24.09
C GLY A 199 20.53 -17.12 24.43
N SER A 200 20.38 -16.77 25.71
CA SER A 200 20.52 -15.41 26.20
C SER A 200 21.09 -15.40 27.63
N PRO A 201 21.58 -14.25 28.13
CA PRO A 201 22.03 -14.10 29.52
C PRO A 201 20.96 -14.44 30.57
N TRP A 202 19.69 -14.44 30.19
CA TRP A 202 18.55 -14.68 31.08
C TRP A 202 17.95 -16.08 30.92
N GLY A 203 18.55 -16.92 30.06
CA GLY A 203 18.07 -18.26 29.73
C GLY A 203 17.52 -18.36 28.30
N ALA A 204 17.27 -19.60 27.86
CA ALA A 204 16.74 -19.86 26.52
C ALA A 204 15.34 -19.23 26.35
N GLY A 205 15.16 -18.49 25.27
CA GLY A 205 13.92 -17.75 25.04
C GLY A 205 13.82 -17.16 23.65
N ARG A 206 12.94 -16.17 23.52
CA ARG A 206 12.67 -15.48 22.25
C ARG A 206 12.33 -14.02 22.51
N PRO A 207 12.52 -13.13 21.52
CA PRO A 207 12.20 -11.73 21.68
C PRO A 207 10.71 -11.48 21.94
N GLY A 208 10.42 -10.41 22.67
CA GLY A 208 9.08 -9.83 22.72
C GLY A 208 8.76 -9.08 21.44
N TRP A 209 7.47 -8.97 21.10
CA TRP A 209 7.03 -8.40 19.81
C TRP A 209 7.59 -7.00 19.50
N HIS A 210 7.78 -6.14 20.50
CA HIS A 210 8.16 -4.74 20.27
C HIS A 210 9.67 -4.55 19.99
N ILE A 211 10.54 -5.37 20.61
CA ILE A 211 11.99 -5.13 20.58
C ILE A 211 12.60 -5.36 19.19
N GLU A 212 11.91 -6.14 18.36
CA GLU A 212 12.38 -6.47 17.02
C GLU A 212 12.48 -5.23 16.13
N CYS A 213 11.43 -4.41 16.09
CA CYS A 213 11.39 -3.20 15.25
C CYS A 213 12.40 -2.16 15.73
N THR A 214 12.60 -2.02 17.05
CA THR A 214 13.67 -1.16 17.59
C THR A 214 15.05 -1.63 17.11
N ALA A 215 15.35 -2.92 17.20
CA ALA A 215 16.66 -3.46 16.81
C ALA A 215 16.90 -3.34 15.29
N MET A 216 15.92 -3.74 14.47
CA MET A 216 16.05 -3.73 13.01
C MET A 216 16.10 -2.30 12.45
N SER A 217 15.22 -1.41 12.89
CA SER A 217 15.21 -0.02 12.41
C SER A 217 16.51 0.71 12.75
N MET A 218 17.03 0.56 13.97
CA MET A 218 18.28 1.21 14.38
C MET A 218 19.50 0.66 13.65
N ASP A 219 19.52 -0.63 13.32
CA ASP A 219 20.63 -1.22 12.58
C ASP A 219 20.73 -0.67 11.15
N HIS A 220 19.58 -0.50 10.49
CA HIS A 220 19.54 0.00 9.12
C HIS A 220 19.61 1.52 8.99
N LEU A 221 18.97 2.25 9.92
CA LEU A 221 18.74 3.69 9.79
C LEU A 221 19.49 4.52 10.84
N GLY A 222 20.19 3.88 11.77
CA GLY A 222 20.91 4.52 12.86
C GLY A 222 20.03 4.90 14.06
N GLU A 223 20.65 5.52 15.06
CA GLU A 223 19.99 5.85 16.33
C GLU A 223 18.92 6.95 16.23
N GLN A 224 18.86 7.67 15.10
CA GLN A 224 17.79 8.62 14.78
C GLN A 224 17.48 8.59 13.28
N PHE A 225 16.20 8.55 12.91
CA PHE A 225 15.75 8.51 11.52
C PHE A 225 14.48 9.31 11.26
N ASP A 226 14.12 9.49 9.99
CA ASP A 226 13.10 10.45 9.57
C ASP A 226 11.67 9.98 9.85
N ILE A 227 11.26 8.89 9.20
CA ILE A 227 9.86 8.46 9.16
C ILE A 227 9.71 7.07 9.76
N HIS A 228 8.75 6.92 10.68
CA HIS A 228 8.26 5.60 11.10
C HIS A 228 6.75 5.49 10.78
N GLY A 229 6.40 4.46 10.01
CA GLY A 229 5.04 4.20 9.54
C GLY A 229 4.40 2.91 10.08
N GLY A 230 3.07 2.87 10.11
CA GLY A 230 2.33 1.63 10.33
C GLY A 230 0.81 1.84 10.44
N GLY A 231 0.08 0.76 10.71
CA GLY A 231 -1.37 0.81 10.97
C GLY A 231 -1.73 1.64 12.20
N HIS A 232 -2.95 2.19 12.24
CA HIS A 232 -3.47 2.94 13.38
C HIS A 232 -3.39 2.17 14.72
N ASP A 233 -3.57 0.86 14.68
CA ASP A 233 -3.47 -0.07 15.80
C ASP A 233 -2.04 -0.26 16.31
N LEU A 234 -1.02 0.01 15.48
CA LEU A 234 0.36 -0.06 15.93
C LEU A 234 0.76 1.12 16.82
N ARG A 235 0.00 2.24 16.81
CA ARG A 235 0.24 3.36 17.73
C ARG A 235 0.34 2.92 19.18
N PHE A 236 -0.51 1.97 19.58
CA PHE A 236 -0.47 1.39 20.91
C PHE A 236 -0.94 -0.07 20.90
N PRO A 237 -0.18 -0.99 21.52
CA PRO A 237 1.01 -0.72 22.35
C PRO A 237 2.32 -0.63 21.57
N HIS A 238 2.34 -0.98 20.28
CA HIS A 238 3.59 -1.32 19.57
C HIS A 238 4.59 -0.15 19.42
N HIS A 239 4.24 0.89 18.68
CA HIS A 239 5.12 2.04 18.44
C HIS A 239 5.40 2.86 19.71
N GLU A 240 4.47 2.91 20.67
CA GLU A 240 4.78 3.51 21.98
C GLU A 240 5.86 2.70 22.71
N ALA A 241 5.79 1.36 22.70
CA ALA A 241 6.83 0.51 23.25
C ALA A 241 8.19 0.70 22.55
N GLU A 242 8.21 0.95 21.24
CA GLU A 242 9.45 1.27 20.51
C GLU A 242 10.05 2.62 20.90
N ILE A 243 9.22 3.64 21.19
CA ILE A 243 9.70 4.90 21.77
C ILE A 243 10.35 4.66 23.13
N PHE A 244 9.71 3.87 23.99
CA PHE A 244 10.29 3.48 25.29
C PHE A 244 11.63 2.77 25.11
N GLN A 245 11.68 1.73 24.27
CA GLN A 245 12.88 0.94 24.05
C GLN A 245 14.00 1.77 23.41
N GLY A 246 13.72 2.42 22.29
CA GLY A 246 14.71 3.13 21.50
C GLY A 246 15.29 4.34 22.20
N GLU A 247 14.44 5.20 22.78
CA GLU A 247 14.94 6.43 23.42
C GLU A 247 15.64 6.14 24.75
N CYS A 248 15.21 5.14 25.52
CA CYS A 248 15.90 4.72 26.75
C CYS A 248 17.20 3.96 26.45
N HIS A 249 17.24 3.19 25.36
CA HIS A 249 18.45 2.51 24.93
C HIS A 249 19.51 3.50 24.42
N THR A 250 19.14 4.45 23.56
CA THR A 250 20.09 5.37 22.92
C THR A 250 20.39 6.61 23.76
N GLY A 251 19.44 7.02 24.63
CA GLY A 251 19.48 8.33 25.29
C GLY A 251 19.18 9.51 24.36
N LYS A 252 18.76 9.24 23.11
CA LYS A 252 18.38 10.26 22.13
C LYS A 252 16.87 10.42 22.09
N SER A 253 16.40 11.66 22.03
CA SER A 253 15.00 11.98 21.81
C SER A 253 14.90 13.21 20.90
N PRO A 254 14.17 13.11 19.77
CA PRO A 254 13.44 11.92 19.33
C PRO A 254 14.33 10.89 18.61
N VAL A 255 14.06 9.59 18.76
CA VAL A 255 14.62 8.56 17.83
C VAL A 255 13.98 8.70 16.45
N VAL A 256 12.66 8.92 16.40
CA VAL A 256 11.91 9.09 15.14
C VAL A 256 11.40 10.53 15.02
N ASN A 257 11.68 11.18 13.89
CA ASN A 257 11.25 12.56 13.67
C ASN A 257 9.76 12.69 13.30
N TYR A 258 9.22 11.79 12.48
CA TYR A 258 7.85 11.83 11.96
C TYR A 258 7.17 10.46 12.10
N TRP A 259 6.05 10.42 12.84
CA TRP A 259 5.24 9.21 12.99
C TRP A 259 3.98 9.28 12.12
N LEU A 260 3.85 8.37 11.16
CA LEU A 260 2.73 8.32 10.20
C LEU A 260 1.89 7.07 10.46
N HIS A 261 0.56 7.22 10.48
CA HIS A 261 -0.34 6.09 10.67
C HIS A 261 -1.54 6.13 9.74
N ASN A 262 -1.77 5.05 8.98
CA ASN A 262 -2.97 4.93 8.15
C ASN A 262 -4.20 4.56 8.99
N GLY A 263 -5.38 4.98 8.53
CA GLY A 263 -6.67 4.65 9.15
C GLY A 263 -7.07 3.19 8.93
N PHE A 264 -8.03 2.74 9.74
CA PHE A 264 -8.58 1.39 9.67
C PHE A 264 -9.37 1.12 8.39
N VAL A 265 -9.48 -0.17 8.07
CA VAL A 265 -10.45 -0.67 7.10
C VAL A 265 -11.63 -1.32 7.82
N ASN A 266 -12.82 -0.87 7.48
CA ASN A 266 -14.09 -1.47 7.87
C ASN A 266 -14.71 -2.19 6.67
N MET A 267 -15.63 -3.12 6.94
CA MET A 267 -16.43 -3.83 5.95
C MET A 267 -17.90 -3.63 6.29
N ASN A 268 -18.65 -2.99 5.39
CA ASN A 268 -20.09 -2.72 5.56
C ASN A 268 -20.44 -2.08 6.92
N GLY A 269 -19.62 -1.14 7.39
CA GLY A 269 -19.79 -0.42 8.65
C GLY A 269 -19.21 -1.13 9.88
N GLU A 270 -18.75 -2.38 9.77
CA GLU A 270 -18.15 -3.13 10.88
C GLU A 270 -16.63 -3.21 10.76
N LYS A 271 -15.94 -3.22 11.91
CA LYS A 271 -14.49 -3.45 11.91
C LYS A 271 -14.19 -4.87 11.43
N MET A 272 -13.21 -4.99 10.53
CA MET A 272 -12.75 -6.29 10.04
C MET A 272 -12.12 -7.12 11.18
N SER A 273 -12.56 -8.36 11.35
CA SER A 273 -11.93 -9.32 12.26
C SER A 273 -12.20 -10.77 11.84
N LYS A 274 -11.22 -11.66 12.08
CA LYS A 274 -11.40 -13.11 11.82
C LYS A 274 -12.59 -13.69 12.60
N SER A 275 -12.83 -13.24 13.83
CA SER A 275 -13.92 -13.71 14.70
C SER A 275 -15.32 -13.35 14.20
N LEU A 276 -15.47 -12.25 13.44
CA LEU A 276 -16.76 -11.83 12.88
C LEU A 276 -17.03 -12.46 11.50
N GLY A 277 -16.12 -13.26 10.96
CA GLY A 277 -16.25 -13.86 9.63
C GLY A 277 -16.24 -12.85 8.47
N ASN A 278 -15.99 -11.56 8.75
CA ASN A 278 -15.93 -10.46 7.78
C ASN A 278 -14.49 -10.13 7.36
N PHE A 279 -13.55 -11.05 7.56
CA PHE A 279 -12.14 -10.93 7.21
C PHE A 279 -11.89 -11.42 5.79
N TRP A 280 -11.33 -10.55 4.94
CA TRP A 280 -11.07 -10.85 3.53
C TRP A 280 -9.58 -10.70 3.26
N THR A 281 -8.98 -11.75 2.71
CA THR A 281 -7.60 -11.68 2.22
C THR A 281 -7.53 -10.78 0.99
N ILE A 282 -6.33 -10.33 0.63
CA ILE A 282 -6.12 -9.60 -0.62
C ILE A 282 -6.58 -10.46 -1.80
N ARG A 283 -6.22 -11.76 -1.77
CA ARG A 283 -6.59 -12.75 -2.79
C ARG A 283 -8.10 -12.95 -2.92
N ASP A 284 -8.85 -12.96 -1.81
CA ASP A 284 -10.31 -13.08 -1.86
C ASP A 284 -10.94 -11.93 -2.65
N ILE A 285 -10.40 -10.71 -2.49
CA ILE A 285 -10.90 -9.51 -3.17
C ILE A 285 -10.42 -9.48 -4.61
N THR A 286 -9.14 -9.74 -4.86
CA THR A 286 -8.56 -9.70 -6.22
C THR A 286 -9.04 -10.85 -7.10
N SER A 287 -9.63 -11.90 -6.53
CA SER A 287 -10.39 -12.90 -7.29
C SER A 287 -11.67 -12.34 -7.93
N LYS A 288 -12.19 -11.22 -7.40
CA LYS A 288 -13.46 -10.60 -7.81
C LYS A 288 -13.26 -9.28 -8.58
N VAL A 289 -12.23 -8.52 -8.24
CA VAL A 289 -11.91 -7.24 -8.89
C VAL A 289 -10.44 -7.19 -9.29
N HIS A 290 -10.11 -6.47 -10.36
CA HIS A 290 -8.72 -6.30 -10.76
C HIS A 290 -7.89 -5.64 -9.64
N PRO A 291 -6.64 -6.07 -9.36
CA PRO A 291 -5.82 -5.52 -8.27
C PRO A 291 -5.66 -3.99 -8.30
N LEU A 292 -5.48 -3.39 -9.48
CA LEU A 292 -5.41 -1.93 -9.61
C LEU A 292 -6.73 -1.20 -9.31
N VAL A 293 -7.87 -1.88 -9.45
CA VAL A 293 -9.18 -1.34 -9.01
C VAL A 293 -9.23 -1.32 -7.48
N LEU A 294 -8.75 -2.38 -6.82
CA LEU A 294 -8.61 -2.41 -5.37
C LEU A 294 -7.66 -1.30 -4.89
N ARG A 295 -6.50 -1.15 -5.54
CA ARG A 295 -5.57 -0.05 -5.27
C ARG A 295 -6.24 1.32 -5.41
N PHE A 296 -6.98 1.55 -6.49
CA PHE A 296 -7.73 2.79 -6.71
C PHE A 296 -8.73 3.05 -5.58
N ALA A 297 -9.52 2.03 -5.20
CA ALA A 297 -10.49 2.15 -4.11
C ALA A 297 -9.80 2.55 -2.80
N LEU A 298 -8.68 1.92 -2.48
CA LEU A 298 -7.88 2.23 -1.30
C LEU A 298 -7.30 3.65 -1.35
N LEU A 299 -6.88 4.14 -2.51
CA LEU A 299 -6.34 5.51 -2.64
C LEU A 299 -7.41 6.59 -2.68
N ASN A 300 -8.67 6.26 -2.99
CA ASN A 300 -9.78 7.23 -3.06
C ASN A 300 -10.30 7.70 -1.68
N ALA A 301 -9.53 7.46 -0.63
CA ALA A 301 -9.72 7.97 0.71
C ALA A 301 -8.37 8.39 1.30
N GLN A 302 -8.31 9.55 1.95
CA GLN A 302 -7.09 10.04 2.60
C GLN A 302 -6.52 8.98 3.54
N TYR A 303 -5.21 8.71 3.49
CA TYR A 303 -4.61 7.51 4.10
C TYR A 303 -4.89 7.39 5.62
N ARG A 304 -4.94 8.50 6.34
CA ARG A 304 -5.23 8.56 7.79
C ARG A 304 -6.70 8.32 8.14
N SER A 305 -7.60 8.53 7.19
CA SER A 305 -9.04 8.33 7.42
C SER A 305 -9.39 6.85 7.39
N PRO A 306 -10.35 6.40 8.21
CA PRO A 306 -10.92 5.08 8.05
C PRO A 306 -11.60 4.97 6.69
N ILE A 307 -11.56 3.78 6.10
CA ILE A 307 -12.23 3.46 4.84
C ILE A 307 -13.22 2.34 5.09
N ASP A 308 -14.46 2.51 4.62
CA ASP A 308 -15.47 1.47 4.63
C ASP A 308 -15.52 0.81 3.27
N MET A 309 -15.11 -0.46 3.21
CA MET A 309 -15.03 -1.24 2.00
C MET A 309 -16.36 -1.95 1.78
N ASN A 310 -17.02 -1.58 0.68
CA ASN A 310 -18.30 -2.11 0.27
C ASN A 310 -18.35 -2.24 -1.27
N GLU A 311 -19.39 -2.90 -1.76
CA GLU A 311 -19.53 -3.19 -3.19
C GLU A 311 -19.62 -1.91 -4.03
N GLN A 312 -20.36 -0.90 -3.57
CA GLN A 312 -20.51 0.38 -4.27
C GLN A 312 -19.16 1.08 -4.47
N LEU A 313 -18.32 1.13 -3.43
CA LEU A 313 -16.99 1.72 -3.51
C LEU A 313 -16.10 1.01 -4.54
N LEU A 314 -16.14 -0.32 -4.57
CA LEU A 314 -15.38 -1.12 -5.53
C LEU A 314 -15.90 -0.94 -6.97
N GLN A 315 -17.21 -0.87 -7.16
CA GLN A 315 -17.82 -0.60 -8.47
C GLN A 315 -17.45 0.80 -8.97
N ASP A 316 -17.56 1.83 -8.13
CA ASP A 316 -17.19 3.20 -8.48
C ASP A 316 -15.69 3.33 -8.78
N ALA A 317 -14.84 2.64 -8.01
CA ALA A 317 -13.41 2.55 -8.29
C ALA A 317 -13.15 1.89 -9.65
N GLY A 318 -13.85 0.79 -9.96
CA GLY A 318 -13.74 0.10 -11.24
C GLY A 318 -14.11 0.98 -12.43
N ILE A 319 -15.22 1.71 -12.34
CA ILE A 319 -15.67 2.64 -13.39
C ILE A 319 -14.64 3.76 -13.60
N ASN A 320 -14.13 4.36 -12.53
CA ASN A 320 -13.20 5.48 -12.65
C ASN A 320 -11.80 5.03 -13.10
N HIS A 321 -11.32 3.89 -12.61
CA HIS A 321 -10.07 3.28 -13.07
C HIS A 321 -10.15 2.92 -14.56
N GLN A 322 -11.26 2.37 -15.03
CA GLN A 322 -11.44 2.10 -16.45
C GLN A 322 -11.41 3.38 -17.28
N ARG A 323 -12.07 4.46 -16.84
CA ARG A 323 -12.05 5.74 -17.57
C ARG A 323 -10.63 6.29 -17.71
N LEU A 324 -9.80 6.14 -16.69
CA LEU A 324 -8.38 6.49 -16.73
C LEU A 324 -7.65 5.62 -17.77
N LEU A 325 -7.83 4.30 -17.73
CA LEU A 325 -7.21 3.38 -18.68
C LEU A 325 -7.63 3.61 -20.13
N ASP A 326 -8.92 3.88 -20.38
CA ASP A 326 -9.44 4.20 -21.72
C ASP A 326 -8.82 5.49 -22.26
N SER A 327 -8.64 6.49 -21.41
CA SER A 327 -8.00 7.76 -21.77
C SER A 327 -6.51 7.56 -22.07
N TYR A 328 -5.84 6.75 -21.25
CA TYR A 328 -4.44 6.39 -21.47
C TYR A 328 -4.25 5.59 -22.78
N ARG A 329 -5.15 4.65 -23.08
CA ARG A 329 -5.20 3.92 -24.36
C ARG A 329 -5.47 4.86 -25.54
N LEU A 330 -6.37 5.83 -25.39
CA LEU A 330 -6.65 6.83 -26.42
C LEU A 330 -5.39 7.67 -26.71
N ALA A 331 -4.71 8.14 -25.67
CA ALA A 331 -3.45 8.88 -25.80
C ALA A 331 -2.37 8.05 -26.52
N PHE A 332 -2.24 6.76 -26.15
CA PHE A 332 -1.32 5.83 -26.80
C PHE A 332 -1.58 5.69 -28.31
N ASN A 333 -2.84 5.45 -28.67
CA ASN A 333 -3.24 5.29 -30.06
C ASN A 333 -3.12 6.61 -30.85
N SER A 334 -3.37 7.76 -30.22
CA SER A 334 -3.19 9.08 -30.84
C SER A 334 -1.72 9.40 -31.13
N TRP A 335 -0.81 9.06 -30.21
CA TRP A 335 0.63 9.19 -30.41
C TRP A 335 1.17 8.27 -31.51
N ASN A 336 0.68 7.03 -31.53
CA ASN A 336 0.97 6.00 -32.53
C ASN A 336 2.48 5.75 -32.73
N GLY A 337 3.27 5.78 -31.64
CA GLY A 337 4.71 5.48 -31.68
C GLY A 337 5.55 6.47 -32.49
N THR A 338 5.08 7.70 -32.69
CA THR A 338 5.81 8.71 -33.47
C THR A 338 7.07 9.13 -32.70
N GLU A 339 8.24 8.99 -33.30
CA GLU A 339 9.51 9.44 -32.68
C GLU A 339 9.42 10.90 -32.24
N GLU A 340 9.98 11.21 -31.06
CA GLU A 340 9.87 12.53 -30.42
C GLU A 340 10.34 13.68 -31.34
N LYS A 341 11.41 13.48 -32.12
CA LYS A 341 11.92 14.47 -33.09
C LYS A 341 10.92 14.84 -34.20
N ASN A 342 9.92 14.00 -34.45
CA ASN A 342 8.87 14.20 -35.45
C ASN A 342 7.60 14.78 -34.84
N LEU A 343 7.55 14.98 -33.51
CA LEU A 343 6.45 15.66 -32.84
C LEU A 343 6.56 17.17 -33.09
N ARG A 344 5.40 17.82 -33.26
CA ARG A 344 5.33 19.28 -33.31
C ARG A 344 5.39 19.84 -31.89
N SER A 345 6.08 20.97 -31.72
CA SER A 345 5.96 21.74 -30.49
C SER A 345 4.50 22.15 -30.27
N LEU A 346 3.98 21.83 -29.09
CA LEU A 346 2.69 22.32 -28.64
C LEU A 346 2.77 23.83 -28.32
N PRO A 347 1.66 24.58 -28.41
CA PRO A 347 1.64 25.98 -28.00
C PRO A 347 1.83 26.10 -26.48
N GLU A 348 2.32 27.26 -26.05
CA GLU A 348 2.47 27.59 -24.63
C GLU A 348 1.12 27.45 -23.89
N PRO A 349 1.06 26.70 -22.79
CA PRO A 349 -0.14 26.56 -21.98
C PRO A 349 -0.63 27.91 -21.45
N ASN A 350 -1.91 28.24 -21.69
CA ASN A 350 -2.47 29.50 -21.21
C ASN A 350 -4.00 29.45 -21.07
N ILE A 351 -4.49 29.42 -19.84
CA ILE A 351 -5.93 29.35 -19.49
C ILE A 351 -6.72 30.58 -20.01
N SER A 352 -6.07 31.72 -20.22
CA SER A 352 -6.72 32.92 -20.77
C SER A 352 -6.61 33.03 -22.29
N SER A 353 -5.99 32.05 -22.96
CA SER A 353 -5.89 32.03 -24.43
C SER A 353 -7.25 31.82 -25.10
N THR A 354 -7.44 32.48 -26.24
CA THR A 354 -8.56 32.21 -27.15
C THR A 354 -8.29 31.04 -28.09
N ASP A 355 -7.02 30.63 -28.23
CA ASP A 355 -6.66 29.40 -28.92
C ASP A 355 -7.06 28.18 -28.08
N SER A 356 -7.86 27.29 -28.67
CA SER A 356 -8.46 26.18 -27.93
C SER A 356 -7.41 25.19 -27.41
N LEU A 357 -6.35 24.93 -28.18
CA LEU A 357 -5.30 23.98 -27.77
C LEU A 357 -4.49 24.56 -26.60
N ALA A 358 -4.01 25.80 -26.73
CA ALA A 358 -3.29 26.50 -25.66
C ALA A 358 -4.12 26.63 -24.38
N HIS A 359 -5.42 26.92 -24.49
CA HIS A 359 -6.34 26.97 -23.36
C HIS A 359 -6.44 25.63 -22.63
N SER A 360 -6.62 24.55 -23.39
CA SER A 360 -6.76 23.20 -22.85
C SER A 360 -5.48 22.72 -22.15
N LEU A 361 -4.33 22.99 -22.75
CA LEU A 361 -3.02 22.70 -22.15
C LEU A 361 -2.84 23.49 -20.84
N GLY A 362 -3.26 24.76 -20.79
CA GLY A 362 -3.24 25.55 -19.57
C GLY A 362 -4.12 24.99 -18.45
N LEU A 363 -5.29 24.43 -18.79
CA LEU A 363 -6.14 23.74 -17.81
C LEU A 363 -5.49 22.45 -17.30
N ILE A 364 -4.90 21.66 -18.19
CA ILE A 364 -4.20 20.42 -17.82
C ILE A 364 -3.05 20.71 -16.87
N GLU A 365 -2.21 21.71 -17.19
CA GLU A 365 -1.10 22.12 -16.34
C GLU A 365 -1.57 22.59 -14.96
N LYS A 366 -2.61 23.43 -14.90
CA LYS A 366 -3.22 23.83 -13.63
C LYS A 366 -3.70 22.63 -12.81
N PHE A 367 -4.35 21.65 -13.43
CA PHE A 367 -4.77 20.45 -12.71
C PHE A 367 -3.57 19.61 -12.25
N ALA A 368 -2.47 19.59 -13.00
CA ALA A 368 -1.23 18.94 -12.61
C ALA A 368 -0.54 19.64 -11.43
N GLU A 369 -0.54 20.97 -11.39
CA GLU A 369 -0.10 21.74 -10.23
C GLU A 369 -0.99 21.43 -9.02
N GLU A 370 -2.32 21.47 -9.18
CA GLU A 370 -3.25 21.16 -8.10
C GLU A 370 -3.12 19.71 -7.60
N PHE A 371 -2.72 18.76 -8.45
CA PHE A 371 -2.35 17.40 -8.06
C PHE A 371 -1.13 17.42 -7.12
N ALA A 372 -0.05 18.11 -7.51
CA ALA A 372 1.15 18.22 -6.69
C ALA A 372 0.87 18.91 -5.35
N LEU A 373 0.05 19.97 -5.35
CA LEU A 373 -0.37 20.64 -4.12
C LEU A 373 -1.17 19.72 -3.19
N ALA A 374 -2.00 18.83 -3.74
CA ALA A 374 -2.71 17.83 -2.93
C ALA A 374 -1.75 16.81 -2.33
N MET A 375 -0.75 16.35 -3.08
CA MET A 375 0.27 15.42 -2.57
C MET A 375 1.16 16.07 -1.50
N ASP A 376 1.52 17.35 -1.66
CA ASP A 376 2.22 18.16 -0.65
C ASP A 376 1.39 18.38 0.62
N ASP A 377 0.06 18.27 0.54
CA ASP A 377 -0.84 18.40 1.68
C ASP A 377 -1.07 17.06 2.40
N ASP A 378 0.00 16.47 2.93
CA ASP A 378 -0.01 15.21 3.68
C ASP A 378 -0.54 14.06 2.81
N PHE A 379 0.00 13.93 1.58
CA PHE A 379 -0.26 12.83 0.65
C PHE A 379 -1.76 12.65 0.34
N ASN A 380 -2.48 13.75 0.04
CA ASN A 380 -3.93 13.74 -0.12
C ASN A 380 -4.38 13.11 -1.46
N THR A 381 -4.30 11.79 -1.52
CA THR A 381 -4.58 10.99 -2.72
C THR A 381 -6.00 11.16 -3.24
N ARG A 382 -7.00 11.40 -2.37
CA ARG A 382 -8.38 11.65 -2.79
C ARG A 382 -8.49 12.92 -3.64
N GLN A 383 -7.82 13.99 -3.23
CA GLN A 383 -7.79 15.22 -4.03
C GLN A 383 -6.94 15.04 -5.28
N ALA A 384 -5.79 14.37 -5.17
CA ALA A 384 -4.92 14.07 -6.30
C ALA A 384 -5.67 13.28 -7.39
N ILE A 385 -6.38 12.20 -7.05
CA ILE A 385 -7.22 11.42 -7.96
C ILE A 385 -8.29 12.30 -8.61
N SER A 386 -8.93 13.19 -7.87
CA SER A 386 -9.93 14.12 -8.44
C SER A 386 -9.32 15.01 -9.54
N LYS A 387 -8.08 15.48 -9.35
CA LYS A 387 -7.33 16.24 -10.37
C LYS A 387 -6.91 15.37 -11.55
N THR A 388 -6.43 14.15 -11.31
CA THR A 388 -6.17 13.16 -12.36
C THR A 388 -7.42 12.90 -13.21
N MET A 389 -8.59 12.72 -12.60
CA MET A 389 -9.84 12.54 -13.35
C MET A 389 -10.27 13.79 -14.13
N SER A 390 -9.83 14.98 -13.71
CA SER A 390 -10.07 16.23 -14.43
C SER A 390 -9.17 16.35 -15.66
N ILE A 391 -7.91 15.93 -15.53
CA ILE A 391 -6.96 15.76 -16.63
C ILE A 391 -7.48 14.74 -17.65
N VAL A 392 -7.98 13.58 -17.19
CA VAL A 392 -8.62 12.56 -18.05
C VAL A 392 -9.74 13.15 -18.90
N ARG A 393 -10.63 13.95 -18.30
CA ARG A 393 -11.74 14.57 -19.04
C ARG A 393 -11.24 15.54 -20.12
N GLU A 394 -10.25 16.35 -19.78
CA GLU A 394 -9.75 17.39 -20.67
C GLU A 394 -8.90 16.82 -21.81
N ILE A 395 -8.04 15.83 -21.54
CA ILE A 395 -7.29 15.09 -22.56
C ILE A 395 -8.24 14.37 -23.51
N ASN A 396 -9.26 13.70 -22.99
CA ASN A 396 -10.26 13.04 -23.84
C ASN A 396 -11.00 14.03 -24.76
N ARG A 397 -11.26 15.25 -24.28
CA ARG A 397 -11.87 16.31 -25.09
C ARG A 397 -10.94 16.75 -26.21
N LEU A 398 -9.65 16.96 -25.90
CA LEU A 398 -8.64 17.34 -26.88
C LEU A 398 -8.44 16.26 -27.96
N LEU A 399 -8.19 15.01 -27.56
CA LEU A 399 -7.89 13.91 -28.48
C LEU A 399 -9.08 13.53 -29.38
N LYS A 400 -10.31 13.88 -28.99
CA LYS A 400 -11.53 13.68 -29.79
C LYS A 400 -11.94 14.92 -30.59
N SER A 401 -11.18 16.01 -30.49
CA SER A 401 -11.42 17.22 -31.28
C SER A 401 -10.76 17.11 -32.66
N ASN A 402 -11.09 18.03 -33.57
CA ASN A 402 -10.54 18.05 -34.94
C ASN A 402 -9.12 18.65 -34.98
N LEU A 403 -8.20 18.11 -34.19
CA LEU A 403 -6.77 18.43 -34.30
C LEU A 403 -6.21 17.90 -35.62
N ASP A 404 -5.23 18.60 -36.19
CA ASP A 404 -4.48 18.03 -37.29
C ASP A 404 -3.63 16.84 -36.81
N SER A 405 -3.25 15.97 -37.76
CA SER A 405 -2.57 14.71 -37.43
C SER A 405 -1.27 14.86 -36.64
N ARG A 406 -0.55 15.98 -36.78
CA ARG A 406 0.70 16.21 -36.04
C ARG A 406 0.42 16.68 -34.63
N ASP A 407 -0.53 17.62 -34.48
CA ASP A 407 -0.96 18.09 -33.16
C ASP A 407 -1.58 16.95 -32.34
N LEU A 408 -2.40 16.09 -32.96
CA LEU A 408 -2.98 14.92 -32.31
C LEU A 408 -1.91 13.97 -31.73
N LYS A 409 -0.82 13.74 -32.49
CA LYS A 409 0.30 12.91 -32.05
C LYS A 409 1.07 13.54 -30.90
N SER A 410 1.34 14.85 -30.99
CA SER A 410 2.02 15.60 -29.93
C SER A 410 1.20 15.64 -28.63
N VAL A 411 -0.11 15.88 -28.72
CA VAL A 411 -1.01 15.84 -27.56
C VAL A 411 -1.11 14.43 -27.00
N GLY A 412 -1.18 13.41 -27.86
CA GLY A 412 -1.16 12.00 -27.42
C GLY A 412 0.09 11.67 -26.62
N PHE A 413 1.28 12.07 -27.10
CA PHE A 413 2.53 11.86 -26.39
C PHE A 413 2.58 12.61 -25.05
N TYR A 414 2.24 13.90 -25.05
CA TYR A 414 2.16 14.71 -23.84
C TYR A 414 1.23 14.11 -22.78
N ALA A 415 0.06 13.62 -23.20
CA ALA A 415 -0.90 12.95 -22.34
C ALA A 415 -0.34 11.66 -21.71
N LEU A 416 0.39 10.84 -22.49
CA LEU A 416 1.02 9.62 -21.97
C LEU A 416 2.02 9.93 -20.87
N GLU A 417 2.95 10.85 -21.13
CA GLU A 417 3.99 11.24 -20.15
C GLU A 417 3.35 11.75 -18.85
N LEU A 418 2.33 12.60 -18.96
CA LEU A 418 1.63 13.13 -17.79
C LEU A 418 0.88 12.05 -17.01
N PHE A 419 0.18 11.15 -17.70
CA PHE A 419 -0.52 10.03 -17.07
C PHE A 419 0.46 9.08 -16.37
N GLU A 420 1.58 8.76 -17.02
CA GLU A 420 2.61 7.91 -16.45
C GLU A 420 3.28 8.57 -15.25
N GLN A 421 3.56 9.86 -15.28
CA GLN A 421 4.12 10.56 -14.13
C GLN A 421 3.17 10.55 -12.93
N GLN A 422 1.91 10.94 -13.11
CA GLN A 422 0.98 11.12 -11.99
C GLN A 422 0.24 9.84 -11.60
N ALA A 423 -0.45 9.23 -12.57
CA ALA A 423 -1.26 8.06 -12.31
C ALA A 423 -0.41 6.79 -12.24
N GLY A 424 0.66 6.68 -13.04
CA GLY A 424 1.60 5.56 -13.02
C GLY A 424 2.57 5.63 -11.84
N ASN A 425 3.51 6.57 -11.87
CA ASN A 425 4.68 6.60 -10.99
C ASN A 425 4.31 7.02 -9.56
N VAL A 426 3.47 8.03 -9.39
CA VAL A 426 3.06 8.51 -8.06
C VAL A 426 1.93 7.65 -7.47
N LEU A 427 0.83 7.47 -8.20
CA LEU A 427 -0.34 6.75 -7.68
C LEU A 427 -0.29 5.23 -7.89
N GLY A 428 0.56 4.69 -8.75
CA GLY A 428 0.66 3.24 -9.02
C GLY A 428 -0.58 2.65 -9.71
N LEU A 429 -1.40 3.47 -10.37
CA LEU A 429 -2.69 3.09 -10.96
C LEU A 429 -2.62 2.66 -12.43
N LEU A 430 -1.47 2.84 -13.06
CA LEU A 430 -1.23 2.42 -14.44
C LEU A 430 -0.20 1.29 -14.48
N PRO A 431 -0.35 0.33 -15.40
CA PRO A 431 0.73 -0.58 -15.74
C PRO A 431 1.85 0.17 -16.49
N GLU A 432 3.03 -0.43 -16.57
CA GLU A 432 4.12 0.12 -17.40
C GLU A 432 3.75 0.08 -18.89
N ARG A 433 4.09 1.16 -19.64
CA ARG A 433 3.78 1.33 -21.06
C ARG A 433 4.10 0.07 -21.90
N ASP A 434 5.26 -0.54 -21.68
CA ASP A 434 5.74 -1.70 -22.44
C ASP A 434 5.06 -3.02 -22.06
N LYS A 435 4.44 -3.09 -20.88
CA LYS A 435 3.71 -4.27 -20.40
C LYS A 435 2.24 -4.24 -20.79
N ILE A 436 1.74 -3.13 -21.36
CA ILE A 436 0.33 -2.99 -21.68
C ILE A 436 0.04 -3.55 -23.06
N ASN A 437 -0.76 -4.62 -23.08
CA ASN A 437 -1.48 -4.97 -24.28
C ASN A 437 -2.73 -4.08 -24.41
N PHE A 438 -2.58 -2.92 -25.07
CA PHE A 438 -3.69 -1.98 -25.30
C PHE A 438 -4.81 -2.57 -26.16
N LYS A 439 -4.77 -3.84 -26.59
CA LYS A 439 -5.93 -4.53 -27.18
C LYS A 439 -6.89 -5.11 -26.14
N GLN A 440 -6.51 -5.15 -24.86
CA GLN A 440 -7.21 -5.88 -23.81
C GLN A 440 -7.96 -4.94 -22.84
N ASN A 441 -9.22 -5.26 -22.52
CA ASN A 441 -10.02 -4.52 -21.53
C ASN A 441 -9.75 -5.07 -20.11
N LEU A 442 -9.19 -4.23 -19.23
CA LEU A 442 -8.58 -4.60 -17.94
C LEU A 442 -9.55 -4.83 -16.75
N ILE A 443 -10.88 -4.82 -16.96
CA ILE A 443 -11.82 -4.67 -15.82
C ILE A 443 -12.05 -5.96 -15.04
N ASN A 444 -11.85 -7.12 -15.65
CA ASN A 444 -12.26 -8.37 -15.01
C ASN A 444 -11.26 -9.50 -15.30
N PRO A 445 -10.61 -10.08 -14.28
CA PRO A 445 -9.70 -11.22 -14.45
C PRO A 445 -10.36 -12.41 -15.18
N LYS A 446 -11.68 -12.58 -15.03
CA LYS A 446 -12.46 -13.57 -15.78
C LYS A 446 -12.59 -13.19 -17.25
N LYS A 447 -12.79 -11.89 -17.55
CA LYS A 447 -12.81 -11.35 -18.92
C LYS A 447 -11.43 -11.51 -19.56
N GLU A 448 -10.36 -11.22 -18.82
CA GLU A 448 -8.98 -11.37 -19.24
C GLU A 448 -8.65 -12.83 -19.62
N LYS A 449 -8.99 -13.78 -18.74
CA LYS A 449 -8.77 -15.22 -18.96
C LYS A 449 -9.43 -15.77 -20.22
N ILE A 450 -10.59 -15.22 -20.62
CA ILE A 450 -11.35 -15.74 -21.77
C ILE A 450 -11.16 -14.89 -23.03
N MET A 451 -10.56 -13.70 -22.93
CA MET A 451 -10.51 -12.71 -23.99
C MET A 451 -9.88 -13.22 -25.28
N GLU A 452 -8.72 -13.88 -25.20
CA GLU A 452 -8.07 -14.41 -26.42
C GLU A 452 -8.95 -15.45 -27.13
N ALA A 453 -9.61 -16.32 -26.36
CA ALA A 453 -10.55 -17.29 -26.89
C ALA A 453 -11.78 -16.59 -27.51
N VAL A 454 -12.31 -15.56 -26.86
CA VAL A 454 -13.46 -14.77 -27.34
C VAL A 454 -13.12 -14.03 -28.63
N GLU A 455 -11.99 -13.34 -28.71
CA GLU A 455 -11.55 -12.61 -29.91
C GLU A 455 -11.35 -13.56 -31.11
N ASN A 456 -10.80 -14.75 -30.87
CA ASN A 456 -10.62 -15.76 -31.91
C ASN A 456 -11.98 -16.30 -32.40
N LEU A 457 -12.91 -16.56 -31.48
CA LEU A 457 -14.29 -16.94 -31.83
C LEU A 457 -15.03 -15.81 -32.57
N LEU A 458 -14.86 -14.54 -32.18
CA LEU A 458 -15.45 -13.40 -32.88
C LEU A 458 -14.90 -13.24 -34.30
N THR A 459 -13.60 -13.50 -34.49
CA THR A 459 -12.97 -13.53 -35.81
C THR A 459 -13.60 -14.62 -36.68
N GLN A 460 -13.65 -15.87 -36.18
CA GLN A 460 -14.28 -17.00 -36.88
C GLN A 460 -15.76 -16.74 -37.18
N ARG A 461 -16.49 -16.12 -36.25
CA ARG A 461 -17.90 -15.73 -36.46
C ARG A 461 -18.04 -14.68 -37.54
N THR A 462 -17.11 -13.72 -37.62
CA THR A 462 -17.12 -12.67 -38.64
C THR A 462 -16.84 -13.26 -40.02
N GLU A 463 -15.89 -14.19 -40.13
CA GLU A 463 -15.61 -14.94 -41.36
C GLU A 463 -16.82 -15.77 -41.80
N ALA A 464 -17.41 -16.55 -40.88
CA ALA A 464 -18.61 -17.34 -41.17
C ALA A 464 -19.78 -16.48 -41.67
N ARG A 465 -19.97 -15.27 -41.11
CA ARG A 465 -20.98 -14.31 -41.60
C ARG A 465 -20.64 -13.75 -42.98
N ALA A 466 -19.37 -13.44 -43.24
CA ALA A 466 -18.91 -12.97 -44.55
C ALA A 466 -19.16 -14.02 -45.65
N GLU A 467 -18.96 -15.30 -45.32
CA GLU A 467 -19.23 -16.45 -46.19
C GLU A 467 -20.71 -16.84 -46.25
N LYS A 468 -21.60 -16.15 -45.52
CA LYS A 468 -23.03 -16.46 -45.37
C LYS A 468 -23.30 -17.86 -44.77
N ASN A 469 -22.34 -18.39 -44.01
CA ASN A 469 -22.49 -19.62 -43.22
C ASN A 469 -23.17 -19.32 -41.87
N TRP A 470 -24.48 -19.09 -41.93
CA TRP A 470 -25.29 -18.72 -40.75
C TRP A 470 -25.27 -19.78 -39.65
N LYS A 471 -25.26 -21.07 -40.04
CA LYS A 471 -25.23 -22.18 -39.09
C LYS A 471 -23.97 -22.17 -38.23
N GLU A 472 -22.82 -21.86 -38.82
CA GLU A 472 -21.56 -21.77 -38.08
C GLU A 472 -21.49 -20.49 -37.24
N ALA A 473 -21.98 -19.36 -37.76
CA ALA A 473 -22.07 -18.12 -37.00
C ALA A 473 -22.95 -18.26 -35.74
N ASP A 474 -24.05 -19.00 -35.83
CA ASP A 474 -24.94 -19.30 -34.69
C ASP A 474 -24.28 -20.27 -33.70
N ARG A 475 -23.61 -21.33 -34.20
CA ARG A 475 -22.84 -22.24 -33.33
C ARG A 475 -21.80 -21.51 -32.49
N ILE A 476 -21.07 -20.57 -33.10
CA ILE A 476 -20.05 -19.78 -32.40
C ILE A 476 -20.71 -18.81 -31.39
N ARG A 477 -21.87 -18.22 -31.73
CA ARG A 477 -22.64 -17.38 -30.81
C ARG A 477 -23.04 -18.15 -29.55
N ASP A 478 -23.47 -19.41 -29.69
CA ASP A 478 -23.85 -20.24 -28.55
C ASP A 478 -22.64 -20.63 -27.68
N ILE A 479 -21.47 -20.85 -28.29
CA ILE A 479 -20.22 -21.06 -27.54
C ILE A 479 -19.90 -19.82 -26.70
N LEU A 480 -19.97 -18.63 -27.30
CA LEU A 480 -19.73 -17.37 -26.60
C LEU A 480 -20.73 -17.18 -25.44
N LEU A 481 -22.02 -17.46 -25.66
CA LEU A 481 -23.04 -17.41 -24.60
C LEU A 481 -22.75 -18.38 -23.46
N ASN A 482 -22.32 -19.61 -23.75
CA ASN A 482 -21.94 -20.61 -22.72
C ASN A 482 -20.67 -20.22 -21.95
N MET A 483 -19.79 -19.41 -22.54
CA MET A 483 -18.66 -18.78 -21.86
C MET A 483 -19.09 -17.58 -20.98
N GLY A 484 -20.38 -17.26 -20.97
CA GLY A 484 -20.94 -16.10 -20.30
C GLY A 484 -20.59 -14.80 -21.04
N VAL A 485 -20.61 -14.80 -22.37
CA VAL A 485 -20.30 -13.65 -23.21
C VAL A 485 -21.51 -13.27 -24.06
N VAL A 486 -21.91 -12.01 -23.98
CA VAL A 486 -22.93 -11.39 -24.82
C VAL A 486 -22.25 -10.56 -25.91
N VAL A 487 -22.57 -10.85 -27.16
CA VAL A 487 -22.03 -10.14 -28.33
C VAL A 487 -23.07 -9.16 -28.88
N LYS A 488 -22.64 -7.93 -29.15
CA LYS A 488 -23.41 -6.88 -29.81
C LYS A 488 -22.73 -6.50 -31.12
N ASP A 489 -23.40 -6.75 -32.24
CA ASP A 489 -22.90 -6.34 -33.55
C ASP A 489 -23.09 -4.81 -33.72
N THR A 490 -22.02 -4.07 -33.99
CA THR A 490 -22.06 -2.61 -34.26
C THR A 490 -21.53 -2.30 -35.68
N PRO A 491 -21.77 -1.09 -36.22
CA PRO A 491 -21.17 -0.67 -37.49
C PRO A 491 -19.64 -0.69 -37.51
N ASN A 492 -18.99 -0.63 -36.34
CA ASN A 492 -17.54 -0.65 -36.20
C ASN A 492 -16.96 -2.06 -35.94
N GLY A 493 -17.82 -3.09 -35.93
CA GLY A 493 -17.46 -4.47 -35.60
C GLY A 493 -18.23 -5.04 -34.41
N PRO A 494 -18.06 -6.34 -34.11
CA PRO A 494 -18.68 -6.97 -32.95
C PRO A 494 -18.02 -6.48 -31.66
N GLU A 495 -18.83 -5.94 -30.74
CA GLU A 495 -18.45 -5.64 -29.36
C GLU A 495 -18.98 -6.74 -28.44
N TRP A 496 -18.33 -6.96 -27.29
CA TRP A 496 -18.77 -8.02 -26.36
C TRP A 496 -18.61 -7.65 -24.88
N ASP A 497 -19.49 -8.23 -24.05
CA ASP A 497 -19.41 -8.13 -22.60
C ASP A 497 -19.72 -9.44 -21.90
N LEU A 498 -19.42 -9.54 -20.60
CA LEU A 498 -19.79 -10.70 -19.79
C LEU A 498 -21.30 -10.67 -19.46
N SER A 499 -21.95 -11.84 -19.51
CA SER A 499 -23.37 -12.06 -19.20
C SER A 499 -23.67 -12.03 -17.72
#